data_AF-A0A7L3D4E1-F1
#
_entry.id   AF-A0A7L3D4E1-F1
#
_cell.length_a   1.000
_cell.length_b   1.000
_cell.length_c   1.000
_cell.angle_alpha   90.00
_cell.angle_beta   90.00
_cell.angle_gamma   90.00
#
_symmetry.space_group_name_H-M   'P 1'
#
loop_
_entity.id
_entity.type
_entity.pdbx_description
1 polymer ?
#
loop_
_entity_poly.entity_id
_entity_poly.type
_entity_poly.pdbx_seq_one_letter_code
_entity_poly.pdbx_strand_id
1 'polypeptide(L)'
;DTAQSVKEKFGKKLYNALLKGEIPDLNKILDRDDITIMKRAIFSTQRHCLPPVTTHNMIDDSNDPILNTIRRIGLFNNRTDRVKVHSVILILDIKWNFFEQSPSGSLVCQFQFHSSSPFLCPSGIYIVDRRFRSPDESCNQLTQFLYGFCQQSRRQRIIQRNRTERLSDLLDWRYLGR
;
A
#
# COMPACT_ATOMS: atom_id res chain seq x y z
N ASP A 1 -2.62 -18.88 12.93
CA ASP A 1 -3.11 -19.81 13.97
C ASP A 1 -2.03 -20.36 14.88
N THR A 2 -0.96 -20.93 14.35
CA THR A 2 0.15 -21.52 15.13
C THR A 2 0.74 -20.56 16.17
N ALA A 3 1.06 -19.33 15.77
CA ALA A 3 1.60 -18.31 16.66
C ALA A 3 0.61 -17.90 17.77
N GLN A 4 -0.70 -17.88 17.48
CA GLN A 4 -1.72 -17.54 18.45
C GLN A 4 -1.84 -18.62 19.54
N SER A 5 -1.82 -19.91 19.13
CA SER A 5 -1.86 -21.04 20.08
C SER A 5 -0.65 -21.05 21.01
N VAL A 6 0.56 -20.82 20.48
CA VAL A 6 1.79 -20.73 21.29
C VAL A 6 1.73 -19.55 22.25
N LYS A 7 1.25 -18.39 21.80
CA LYS A 7 1.08 -17.19 22.64
C LYS A 7 0.15 -17.46 23.84
N GLU A 8 -0.96 -18.16 23.63
CA GLU A 8 -1.93 -18.48 24.69
C GLU A 8 -1.36 -19.45 25.73
N LYS A 9 -0.64 -20.50 25.29
CA LYS A 9 0.05 -21.42 26.20
C LYS A 9 1.15 -20.70 27.00
N PHE A 10 1.94 -19.88 26.33
CA PHE A 10 2.99 -19.07 26.94
C PHE A 10 2.41 -18.15 28.02
N GLY A 11 1.32 -17.44 27.71
CA GLY A 11 0.64 -16.56 28.65
C GLY A 11 0.16 -17.27 29.92
N LYS A 12 -0.41 -18.48 29.79
CA LYS A 12 -0.83 -19.30 30.94
C LYS A 12 0.33 -19.72 31.83
N LYS A 13 1.44 -20.19 31.23
CA LYS A 13 2.64 -20.61 31.98
C LYS A 13 3.32 -19.43 32.67
N LEU A 14 3.42 -18.30 31.98
CA LEU A 14 3.93 -17.05 32.53
C LEU A 14 3.11 -16.61 33.75
N TYR A 15 1.79 -16.57 33.61
CA TYR A 15 0.88 -16.20 34.69
C TYR A 15 1.05 -17.11 35.92
N ASN A 16 1.13 -18.43 35.71
CA ASN A 16 1.31 -19.41 36.79
C ASN A 16 2.68 -19.29 37.48
N ALA A 17 3.75 -18.94 36.76
CA ALA A 17 5.08 -18.74 37.34
C ALA A 17 5.13 -17.48 38.21
N LEU A 18 4.53 -16.38 37.73
CA LEU A 18 4.46 -15.12 38.49
C LEU A 18 3.63 -15.26 39.77
N LEU A 19 2.52 -16.00 39.74
CA LEU A 19 1.72 -16.31 40.93
C LEU A 19 2.51 -17.09 41.99
N LYS A 20 3.52 -17.86 41.59
CA LYS A 20 4.40 -18.60 42.49
C LYS A 20 5.60 -17.78 42.97
N GLY A 21 5.78 -16.56 42.48
CA GLY A 21 6.93 -15.71 42.78
C GLY A 21 8.22 -16.15 42.08
N GLU A 22 8.15 -17.02 41.08
CA GLU A 22 9.30 -17.50 40.33
C GLU A 22 9.53 -16.64 39.08
N ILE A 23 10.79 -16.33 38.78
CA ILE A 23 11.16 -15.69 37.51
C ILE A 23 11.04 -16.73 36.40
N PRO A 24 10.20 -16.52 35.37
CA PRO A 24 9.99 -17.50 34.31
C PRO A 24 11.25 -17.66 33.44
N ASP A 25 11.72 -18.90 33.28
CA ASP A 25 12.80 -19.24 32.35
C ASP A 25 12.22 -19.65 30.98
N LEU A 26 12.70 -19.01 29.91
CA LEU A 26 12.24 -19.23 28.54
C LEU A 26 12.36 -20.69 28.09
N ASN A 27 13.40 -21.39 28.56
CA ASN A 27 13.64 -22.80 28.25
C ASN A 27 12.65 -23.75 28.94
N LYS A 28 12.02 -23.30 30.05
CA LYS A 28 10.99 -24.04 30.78
C LYS A 28 9.57 -23.69 30.29
N ILE A 29 9.39 -22.50 29.73
CA ILE A 29 8.07 -22.05 29.25
C ILE A 29 7.75 -22.62 27.87
N LEU A 30 8.74 -22.65 26.96
CA LEU A 30 8.55 -23.19 25.61
C LEU A 30 8.93 -24.66 25.57
N ASP A 31 7.95 -25.52 25.27
CA ASP A 31 8.19 -26.95 25.16
C ASP A 31 8.83 -27.29 23.80
N ARG A 32 9.50 -28.45 23.73
CA ARG A 32 10.07 -29.00 22.50
C ARG A 32 9.03 -29.13 21.38
N ASP A 33 7.77 -29.40 21.73
CA ASP A 33 6.66 -29.52 20.78
C ASP A 33 6.29 -28.17 20.17
N ASP A 34 6.23 -27.11 20.97
CA ASP A 34 5.95 -25.76 20.48
C ASP A 34 7.08 -25.30 19.53
N ILE A 35 8.34 -25.61 19.85
CA ILE A 35 9.48 -25.37 18.95
C ILE A 35 9.32 -26.15 17.64
N THR A 36 8.91 -27.41 17.70
CA THR A 36 8.74 -28.25 16.50
C THR A 36 7.62 -27.73 15.60
N ILE A 37 6.49 -27.34 16.19
CA ILE A 37 5.34 -26.77 15.49
C ILE A 37 5.70 -25.42 14.86
N MET A 38 6.43 -24.55 15.58
CA MET A 38 6.94 -23.29 15.02
C MET A 38 7.90 -23.51 13.86
N LYS A 39 8.85 -24.46 13.99
CA LYS A 39 9.77 -24.83 12.91
C LYS A 39 9.02 -25.34 11.67
N ARG A 40 7.99 -26.18 11.85
CA ARG A 40 7.12 -26.63 10.76
C ARG A 40 6.43 -25.45 10.07
N ALA A 41 5.86 -24.53 10.85
CA ALA A 41 5.20 -23.34 10.31
C ALA A 41 6.16 -22.44 9.51
N ILE A 42 7.40 -22.24 10.00
CA ILE A 42 8.43 -21.50 9.28
C ILE A 42 8.81 -22.22 7.98
N PHE A 43 9.00 -23.53 8.03
CA PHE A 43 9.36 -24.30 6.85
C PHE A 43 8.26 -24.23 5.77
N SER A 44 6.99 -24.31 6.17
CA SER A 44 5.85 -24.18 5.25
C SER A 44 5.75 -22.81 4.56
N THR A 45 6.31 -21.75 5.14
CA THR A 45 6.28 -20.40 4.52
C THR A 45 7.48 -20.15 3.62
N GLN A 46 8.50 -21.00 3.63
CA GLN A 46 9.65 -20.86 2.74
C GLN A 46 9.22 -21.08 1.29
N ARG A 47 9.64 -20.16 0.41
CA ARG A 47 9.40 -20.23 -1.03
C ARG A 47 10.71 -20.07 -1.77
N HIS A 48 10.91 -20.90 -2.80
CA HIS A 48 12.08 -20.86 -3.68
C HIS A 48 11.88 -19.95 -4.90
N CYS A 49 10.65 -19.50 -5.15
CA CYS A 49 10.31 -18.60 -6.25
C CYS A 49 10.14 -17.15 -5.76
N LEU A 50 10.22 -16.20 -6.70
CA LEU A 50 9.93 -14.80 -6.44
C LEU A 50 8.44 -14.60 -6.13
N PRO A 51 8.07 -13.58 -5.32
CA PRO A 51 6.68 -13.22 -5.11
C PRO A 51 5.98 -12.91 -6.46
N PRO A 52 4.84 -13.55 -6.77
CA PRO A 52 4.20 -13.38 -8.06
C PRO A 52 3.67 -11.95 -8.24
N VAL A 53 3.72 -11.47 -9.48
CA VAL A 53 3.23 -10.12 -9.82
C VAL A 53 1.71 -10.10 -9.97
N THR A 54 1.08 -11.22 -10.37
CA THR A 54 -0.39 -11.36 -10.38
C THR A 54 -0.87 -12.26 -9.25
N THR A 55 -2.05 -11.93 -8.71
CA THR A 55 -2.77 -12.74 -7.72
C THR A 55 -3.67 -13.79 -8.35
N HIS A 56 -4.05 -13.60 -9.61
CA HIS A 56 -5.07 -14.39 -10.29
C HIS A 56 -4.47 -15.05 -11.53
N ASN A 57 -5.06 -16.18 -11.93
CA ASN A 57 -4.75 -16.84 -13.20
C ASN A 57 -5.44 -16.08 -14.34
N MET A 58 -4.66 -15.39 -15.17
CA MET A 58 -5.19 -14.63 -16.31
C MET A 58 -5.59 -15.60 -17.43
N ILE A 59 -6.75 -15.35 -18.05
CA ILE A 59 -7.21 -16.13 -19.21
C ILE A 59 -6.30 -15.86 -20.42
N ASP A 60 -5.96 -14.59 -20.65
CA ASP A 60 -5.04 -14.17 -21.72
C ASP A 60 -3.85 -13.38 -21.15
N ASP A 61 -2.98 -14.10 -20.44
CA ASP A 61 -1.77 -13.56 -19.82
C ASP A 61 -0.79 -12.93 -20.83
N SER A 62 -0.77 -13.44 -22.06
CA SER A 62 0.21 -13.06 -23.08
C SER A 62 -0.14 -11.75 -23.77
N ASN A 63 -1.43 -11.42 -23.88
CA ASN A 63 -1.88 -10.17 -24.49
C ASN A 63 -2.24 -9.09 -23.47
N ASP A 64 -2.16 -9.37 -22.16
CA ASP A 64 -2.47 -8.40 -21.12
C ASP A 64 -1.49 -7.19 -21.17
N PRO A 65 -1.98 -5.96 -21.41
CA PRO A 65 -1.12 -4.79 -21.60
C PRO A 65 -0.38 -4.39 -20.32
N ILE A 66 -0.93 -4.69 -19.13
CA ILE A 66 -0.34 -4.36 -17.84
C ILE A 66 0.83 -5.31 -17.57
N LEU A 67 0.60 -6.62 -17.66
CA LEU A 67 1.61 -7.64 -17.44
C LEU A 67 2.73 -7.56 -18.47
N ASN A 68 2.42 -7.29 -19.74
CA ASN A 68 3.44 -7.06 -20.76
C ASN A 68 4.28 -5.82 -20.48
N THR A 69 3.68 -4.74 -19.98
CA THR A 69 4.43 -3.55 -19.59
C THR A 69 5.35 -3.82 -18.40
N ILE A 70 4.89 -4.55 -17.39
CA ILE A 70 5.69 -4.96 -16.22
C ILE A 70 6.87 -5.83 -16.65
N ARG A 71 6.62 -6.84 -17.51
CA ARG A 71 7.66 -7.72 -18.07
C ARG A 71 8.70 -6.92 -18.84
N ARG A 72 8.25 -5.96 -19.67
CA ARG A 72 9.13 -5.07 -20.45
C ARG A 72 10.03 -4.20 -19.58
N ILE A 73 9.52 -3.71 -18.45
CA ILE A 73 10.30 -2.86 -17.51
C ILE A 73 11.18 -3.71 -16.58
N GLY A 74 10.95 -5.03 -16.50
CA GLY A 74 11.76 -5.96 -15.70
C GLY A 74 11.41 -5.98 -14.21
N LEU A 75 10.19 -5.56 -13.83
CA LEU A 75 9.73 -5.52 -12.44
C LEU A 75 9.18 -6.89 -12.00
N PHE A 76 10.06 -7.81 -11.64
CA PHE A 76 9.72 -9.19 -11.24
C PHE A 76 9.69 -9.42 -9.72
N ASN A 77 9.69 -8.35 -8.91
CA ASN A 77 9.78 -8.41 -7.45
C ASN A 77 11.06 -9.08 -6.95
N ASN A 78 12.20 -8.87 -7.62
CA ASN A 78 13.51 -9.36 -7.18
C ASN A 78 13.84 -8.83 -5.79
N ARG A 79 14.66 -9.55 -5.02
CA ARG A 79 15.01 -9.15 -3.64
C ARG A 79 15.62 -7.74 -3.56
N THR A 80 16.35 -7.33 -4.59
CA THR A 80 16.98 -6.01 -4.74
C THR A 80 15.99 -4.88 -5.04
N ASP A 81 14.83 -5.18 -5.61
CA ASP A 81 13.89 -4.16 -6.08
C ASP A 81 13.28 -3.42 -4.87
N ARG A 82 13.38 -2.09 -4.88
CA ARG A 82 12.84 -1.24 -3.81
C ARG A 82 11.33 -1.01 -3.94
N VAL A 83 10.80 -1.17 -5.14
CA VAL A 83 9.37 -1.08 -5.45
C VAL A 83 8.89 -2.48 -5.82
N LYS A 84 7.77 -2.90 -5.22
CA LYS A 84 7.13 -4.18 -5.51
C LYS A 84 5.81 -3.93 -6.22
N VAL A 85 5.48 -4.77 -7.19
CA VAL A 85 4.25 -4.67 -7.96
C VAL A 85 3.38 -5.88 -7.65
N HIS A 86 2.10 -5.62 -7.42
CA HIS A 86 1.10 -6.65 -7.21
C HIS A 86 -0.17 -6.24 -7.93
N SER A 87 -0.44 -6.90 -9.05
CA SER A 87 -1.68 -6.76 -9.79
C SER A 87 -2.77 -7.53 -9.08
N VAL A 88 -3.79 -6.80 -8.65
CA VAL A 88 -5.04 -7.35 -8.13
C VAL A 88 -6.10 -7.06 -9.17
N ILE A 89 -6.66 -8.12 -9.75
CA ILE A 89 -7.87 -7.98 -10.57
C ILE A 89 -8.99 -7.65 -9.59
N LEU A 90 -9.25 -6.37 -9.43
CA LEU A 90 -10.51 -5.93 -8.86
C LEU A 90 -11.47 -5.80 -10.04
N ILE A 91 -12.59 -6.53 -10.00
CA ILE A 91 -13.78 -6.14 -10.78
C ILE A 91 -14.26 -4.84 -10.12
N LEU A 92 -13.56 -3.74 -10.40
CA LEU A 92 -14.08 -2.40 -10.16
C LEU A 92 -14.92 -2.06 -11.38
N ASP A 93 -16.11 -2.66 -11.46
CA ASP A 93 -17.26 -2.04 -12.15
C ASP A 93 -17.77 -0.82 -11.37
N ILE A 94 -16.88 -0.12 -10.66
CA ILE A 94 -17.12 1.26 -10.28
C ILE A 94 -16.85 2.03 -11.55
N LYS A 95 -17.92 2.46 -12.22
CA LYS A 95 -17.89 3.46 -13.29
C LYS A 95 -16.74 4.45 -13.05
N TRP A 96 -15.67 4.31 -13.84
CA TRP A 96 -14.51 5.19 -13.87
C TRP A 96 -14.87 6.67 -14.19
N ASN A 97 -16.12 6.93 -14.52
CA ASN A 97 -16.68 8.26 -14.83
C ASN A 97 -16.62 9.28 -13.68
N PHE A 98 -16.28 8.90 -12.43
CA PHE A 98 -16.08 9.91 -11.38
C PHE A 98 -14.66 10.51 -11.39
N PHE A 99 -13.71 9.85 -12.06
CA PHE A 99 -12.32 10.33 -12.17
C PHE A 99 -11.97 10.77 -13.60
N GLU A 100 -12.67 10.27 -14.62
CA GLU A 100 -12.54 10.73 -16.00
C GLU A 100 -13.50 11.89 -16.32
N GLN A 101 -12.91 13.09 -16.36
CA GLN A 101 -13.26 14.20 -17.25
C GLN A 101 -14.74 14.63 -17.30
N SER A 102 -15.07 15.66 -16.50
CA SER A 102 -15.97 16.69 -17.03
C SER A 102 -15.30 17.34 -18.27
N PRO A 103 -16.02 17.56 -19.38
CA PRO A 103 -15.47 18.17 -20.61
C PRO A 103 -14.94 19.58 -20.39
N SER A 104 -15.41 20.24 -19.35
CA SER A 104 -14.84 21.46 -18.78
C SER A 104 -14.05 21.08 -17.53
N GLY A 105 -12.73 21.35 -17.50
CA GLY A 105 -11.82 21.02 -16.40
C GLY A 105 -12.09 21.71 -15.05
N SER A 106 -13.35 21.92 -14.66
CA SER A 106 -13.77 22.77 -13.54
C SER A 106 -13.21 22.33 -12.20
N LEU A 107 -13.23 21.02 -11.87
CA LEU A 107 -12.74 20.56 -10.57
C LEU A 107 -11.22 20.74 -10.43
N VAL A 108 -10.45 20.41 -11.47
CA VAL A 108 -8.99 20.62 -11.47
C VAL A 108 -8.66 22.11 -11.47
N CYS A 109 -9.35 22.91 -12.30
CA CYS A 109 -9.14 24.36 -12.37
C CYS A 109 -9.53 25.09 -11.07
N GLN A 110 -10.55 24.63 -10.32
CA GLN A 110 -10.91 25.22 -9.02
C GLN A 110 -9.83 25.00 -7.94
N PHE A 111 -9.20 23.82 -7.92
CA PHE A 111 -8.06 23.57 -7.02
C PHE A 111 -6.76 24.24 -7.48
N GLN A 112 -6.59 24.41 -8.79
CA GLN A 112 -5.41 25.05 -9.39
C GLN A 112 -5.33 26.55 -9.08
N PHE A 113 -6.45 27.22 -8.76
CA PHE A 113 -6.46 28.63 -8.34
C PHE A 113 -5.96 28.87 -6.90
N HIS A 114 -5.86 27.85 -6.06
CA HIS A 114 -5.53 28.00 -4.62
C HIS A 114 -4.14 27.47 -4.22
N SER A 115 -3.34 26.92 -5.13
CA SER A 115 -2.10 26.21 -4.77
C SER A 115 -0.88 26.60 -5.61
N SER A 116 -0.31 27.77 -5.29
CA SER A 116 0.89 28.32 -5.94
C SER A 116 2.23 27.75 -5.43
N SER A 117 2.30 26.48 -4.98
CA SER A 117 3.59 25.90 -4.59
C SER A 117 3.75 24.40 -4.96
N PRO A 118 4.76 24.06 -5.80
CA PRO A 118 4.98 22.68 -6.26
C PRO A 118 5.67 21.77 -5.24
N PHE A 119 6.16 22.31 -4.11
CA PHE A 119 7.05 21.55 -3.22
C PHE A 119 6.36 20.77 -2.10
N LEU A 120 5.13 21.09 -1.73
CA LEU A 120 4.37 20.36 -0.70
C LEU A 120 2.90 20.69 -0.92
N CYS A 121 2.14 19.89 -1.67
CA CYS A 121 0.70 20.11 -1.73
C CYS A 121 0.11 19.77 -0.34
N PRO A 122 -0.28 20.76 0.49
CA PRO A 122 -0.63 20.53 1.89
C PRO A 122 -1.87 19.64 2.04
N SER A 123 -2.68 19.60 0.98
CA SER A 123 -3.97 18.94 0.81
C SER A 123 -3.87 17.47 0.40
N GLY A 124 -2.69 16.95 0.06
CA GLY A 124 -2.53 15.56 -0.39
C GLY A 124 -3.02 15.27 -1.82
N ILE A 125 -3.37 16.31 -2.58
CA ILE A 125 -3.80 16.20 -3.98
C ILE A 125 -2.61 16.56 -4.86
N TYR A 126 -2.18 15.64 -5.73
CA TYR A 126 -1.07 15.86 -6.66
C TYR A 126 -1.62 15.94 -8.08
N ILE A 127 -1.36 17.06 -8.77
CA ILE A 127 -1.84 17.29 -10.14
C ILE A 127 -0.65 17.13 -11.08
N VAL A 128 -0.70 16.12 -11.95
CA VAL A 128 0.28 15.89 -13.01
C VAL A 128 -0.20 16.62 -14.26
N ASP A 129 0.65 17.47 -14.82
CA ASP A 129 0.36 18.18 -16.07
C ASP A 129 0.59 17.24 -17.25
N ARG A 130 -0.47 17.01 -18.03
CA ARG A 130 -0.49 16.16 -19.23
C ARG A 130 -0.91 16.91 -20.49
N ARG A 131 -1.32 18.18 -20.41
CA ARG A 131 -1.89 18.92 -21.56
C ARG A 131 -0.82 19.69 -22.33
N PHE A 132 0.16 20.25 -21.63
CA PHE A 132 1.18 21.11 -22.23
C PHE A 132 2.59 20.54 -22.10
N ARG A 133 2.72 19.23 -21.86
CA ARG A 133 4.00 18.53 -21.63
C ARG A 133 4.09 17.24 -22.42
N SER A 134 5.33 16.83 -22.73
CA SER A 134 5.59 15.53 -23.34
C SER A 134 5.28 14.38 -22.35
N PRO A 135 5.01 13.16 -22.85
CA PRO A 135 4.75 12.00 -21.99
C PRO A 135 5.88 11.72 -21.00
N ASP A 136 7.14 11.84 -21.43
CA ASP A 136 8.30 11.62 -20.58
C ASP A 136 8.41 12.66 -19.45
N GLU A 137 8.13 13.93 -19.74
CA GLU A 137 8.10 14.99 -18.72
C GLU A 137 6.99 14.77 -17.70
N SER A 138 5.80 14.34 -18.13
CA SER A 138 4.70 13.99 -17.23
C SER A 138 5.05 12.77 -16.37
N CYS A 139 5.72 11.76 -16.93
CA CYS A 139 6.21 10.59 -16.19
C CYS A 139 7.27 10.97 -15.15
N ASN A 140 8.19 11.86 -15.50
CA ASN A 140 9.20 12.38 -14.58
C ASN A 140 8.57 13.18 -13.44
N GLN A 141 7.58 14.02 -13.75
CA GLN A 141 6.83 14.78 -12.73
C GLN A 141 6.11 13.84 -11.74
N LEU A 142 5.41 12.83 -12.25
CA LEU A 142 4.76 11.81 -11.42
C LEU A 142 5.78 11.09 -10.53
N THR A 143 6.93 10.72 -11.10
CA THR A 143 8.00 10.03 -10.37
C THR A 143 8.54 10.90 -9.24
N GLN A 144 8.71 12.20 -9.47
CA GLN A 144 9.14 13.15 -8.43
C GLN A 144 8.12 13.24 -7.27
N PHE A 145 6.82 13.28 -7.57
CA PHE A 145 5.79 13.28 -6.53
C PHE A 145 5.79 12.00 -5.70
N LEU A 146 5.88 10.83 -6.34
CA LEU A 146 5.97 9.54 -5.66
C LEU A 146 7.22 9.45 -4.79
N TYR A 147 8.37 9.87 -5.34
CA TYR A 147 9.64 9.87 -4.62
C TYR A 147 9.61 10.80 -3.39
N GLY A 148 9.10 12.02 -3.55
CA GLY A 148 8.93 12.97 -2.44
C GLY A 148 7.99 12.44 -1.36
N PHE A 149 6.93 11.72 -1.75
CA PHE A 149 6.04 11.06 -0.78
C PHE A 149 6.75 9.95 0.02
N CYS A 150 7.60 9.14 -0.63
CA CYS A 150 8.40 8.11 0.03
C CYS A 150 9.37 8.67 1.08
N GLN A 151 9.85 9.91 0.91
CA GLN A 151 10.74 10.57 1.86
C GLN A 151 10.03 11.15 3.10
N GLN A 152 8.69 11.20 3.11
CA GLN A 152 7.96 11.74 4.25
C GLN A 152 8.08 10.87 5.51
N SER A 153 8.05 11.51 6.68
CA SER A 153 7.90 10.83 7.96
C SER A 153 6.47 10.30 8.17
N ARG A 154 6.31 9.33 9.07
CA ARG A 154 4.97 8.83 9.47
C ARG A 154 4.05 9.95 9.95
N ARG A 155 4.58 10.91 10.73
CA ARG A 155 3.81 12.06 11.23
C ARG A 155 3.32 12.95 10.09
N GLN A 156 4.18 13.25 9.12
CA GLN A 156 3.81 14.06 7.94
C GLN A 156 2.70 13.39 7.12
N ARG A 157 2.80 12.08 6.88
CA ARG A 157 1.73 11.32 6.18
C ARG A 157 0.39 11.36 6.92
N ILE A 158 0.40 11.24 8.25
CA ILE A 158 -0.83 11.33 9.08
C ILE A 158 -1.45 12.73 8.94
N ILE A 159 -0.64 13.79 9.05
CA ILE A 159 -1.12 15.16 8.90
C ILE A 159 -1.70 15.40 7.50
N GLN A 160 -1.00 14.91 6.46
CA GLN A 160 -1.45 15.02 5.08
C GLN A 160 -2.80 14.33 4.88
N ARG A 161 -2.97 13.09 5.39
CA ARG A 161 -4.25 12.36 5.35
C ARG A 161 -5.38 13.13 6.04
N ASN A 162 -5.15 13.63 7.25
CA ASN A 162 -6.16 14.39 7.99
C ASN A 162 -6.55 15.70 7.28
N ARG A 163 -5.62 16.32 6.53
CA ARG A 163 -5.92 17.49 5.70
C ARG A 163 -6.73 17.13 4.47
N THR A 164 -6.40 16.03 3.78
CA THR A 164 -7.17 15.53 2.64
C THR A 164 -8.59 15.18 3.04
N GLU A 165 -8.78 14.57 4.22
CA GLU A 165 -10.10 14.24 4.78
C GLU A 165 -10.95 15.50 4.97
N ARG A 166 -10.41 16.59 5.52
CA ARG A 166 -11.17 17.85 5.67
C ARG A 166 -11.60 18.48 4.35
N LEU A 167 -10.92 18.14 3.25
CA LEU A 167 -11.29 18.64 1.93
C LEU A 167 -12.44 17.85 1.30
N SER A 168 -12.79 16.67 1.84
CA SER A 168 -13.94 15.92 1.33
C SER A 168 -15.25 16.68 1.53
N ASP A 169 -15.34 17.52 2.56
CA ASP A 169 -16.53 18.36 2.82
C ASP A 169 -16.82 19.31 1.65
N LEU A 170 -15.78 19.77 0.93
CA LEU A 170 -15.92 20.64 -0.25
C LEU A 170 -16.43 19.88 -1.49
N LEU A 171 -16.37 18.55 -1.46
CA LEU A 171 -16.81 17.67 -2.54
C LEU A 171 -18.17 17.01 -2.24
N ASP A 172 -18.86 17.44 -1.18
CA ASP A 172 -20.21 16.98 -0.87
C ASP A 172 -21.21 17.52 -1.90
N TRP A 173 -22.19 16.70 -2.27
CA TRP A 173 -23.29 17.04 -3.18
C TRP A 173 -24.06 18.28 -2.71
N ARG A 174 -24.06 18.57 -1.41
CA ARG A 174 -24.62 19.79 -0.83
C ARG A 174 -24.02 21.08 -1.40
N TYR A 175 -22.73 21.05 -1.75
CA TYR A 175 -21.99 22.19 -2.30
C TYR A 175 -21.88 22.15 -3.82
N LEU A 176 -21.86 20.94 -4.42
CA LEU A 176 -21.75 20.76 -5.88
C LEU A 176 -23.09 20.86 -6.63
N GLY A 177 -24.23 20.77 -5.93
CA GLY A 177 -25.57 20.83 -6.52
C GLY A 177 -26.20 22.23 -6.60
N ARG A 178 -25.42 23.30 -6.44
CA ARG A 178 -25.87 24.70 -6.61
C ARG A 178 -25.41 25.29 -7.92
#